data_AF-A0A9D7IAJ0-F1
#
_entry.id   AF-A0A9D7IAJ0-F1
#
_cell.length_a   1.000
_cell.length_b   1.000
_cell.length_c   1.000
_cell.angle_alpha   90.00
_cell.angle_beta   90.00
_cell.angle_gamma   90.00
#
_symmetry.space_group_name_H-M   'P 1'
#
loop_
_entity.id
_entity.type
_entity.pdbx_description
1 polymer ?
#
loop_
_entity_poly.entity_id
_entity_poly.type
_entity_poly.pdbx_seq_one_letter_code
_entity_poly.pdbx_strand_id
1 'polypeptide(L)'
;MKRLIIFFVVVIFFGVNSNNKLNAQQYKLRQSTSMMGIKTESTIYVKGMRKRTEPGSMMGMPLQLITIEQCDLQRTIKINDKKKLYFIAPFQKEEIIDDDVKPATTKPKPVTTKQPKTSTEKGGIINMWYNITDTAERKKMNGFTARHLWTYQKIKPSLDACSMKDSIIIKTEGWYIDLPQFNCPVRYNTTSSIRPTEQTQPDCKDRFVTHRSGKGKLGFPLTETRTIIMGNGSAKTNEFTTSLETVEFSSEKLDSMLFEIPLGYALATNESELENKFNMKEMKDYYKNQDNKPNTQLMTEQKETGTIRIGVYEPKGGDGQLQTSELQQHLVGSLKDGAVEAIAISSEEDAKKYNCDYTLASDFVKIKSGSKVGGLLKSIKYTDPNAASSYNIEATLTLIKLADGSVRSKPNVSGKYDGKPDAAAQKALDDGSRKILKAIK
;
A
#
# COMPACT_ATOMS: atom_id res chain seq x y z
N MET A 1 32.54 35.28 73.70
CA MET A 1 32.46 33.81 73.76
C MET A 1 31.75 33.28 72.52
N LYS A 2 32.39 32.33 71.82
CA LYS A 2 31.83 31.37 70.83
C LYS A 2 31.15 31.87 69.53
N ARG A 3 31.93 31.77 68.43
CA ARG A 3 31.66 31.25 67.07
C ARG A 3 30.19 31.08 66.60
N LEU A 4 29.88 31.51 65.37
CA LEU A 4 29.42 30.67 64.24
C LEU A 4 29.17 31.54 62.98
N ILE A 5 29.95 31.37 61.91
CA ILE A 5 29.63 30.68 60.63
C ILE A 5 28.60 31.41 59.75
N ILE A 6 29.15 31.95 58.65
CA ILE A 6 28.51 32.53 57.47
C ILE A 6 27.76 31.42 56.70
N PHE A 7 26.48 31.63 56.40
CA PHE A 7 25.79 30.96 55.30
C PHE A 7 24.93 31.96 54.54
N PHE A 8 25.36 32.25 53.31
CA PHE A 8 24.58 32.89 52.26
C PHE A 8 23.49 31.92 51.80
N VAL A 9 22.22 32.30 51.90
CA VAL A 9 21.14 31.68 51.13
C VAL A 9 20.40 32.79 50.41
N VAL A 10 20.85 33.07 49.18
CA VAL A 10 20.08 33.85 48.21
C VAL A 10 19.09 32.88 47.57
N VAL A 11 17.84 32.92 48.02
CA VAL A 11 16.74 32.22 47.35
C VAL A 11 16.37 33.04 46.12
N ILE A 12 16.94 32.69 44.98
CA ILE A 12 16.46 33.17 43.68
C ILE A 12 15.15 32.41 43.39
N PHE A 13 14.02 33.07 43.61
CA PHE A 13 12.72 32.66 43.08
C PHE A 13 12.75 32.82 41.55
N PHE A 14 13.33 31.85 40.84
CA PHE A 14 13.04 31.66 39.42
C PHE A 14 11.58 31.22 39.31
N GLY A 15 10.71 32.20 39.07
CA GLY A 15 9.36 31.96 38.59
C GLY A 15 9.44 31.25 37.25
N VAL A 16 9.44 29.92 37.30
CA VAL A 16 9.30 29.07 36.11
C VAL A 16 7.88 29.31 35.60
N ASN A 17 7.73 30.26 34.68
CA ASN A 17 6.60 30.34 33.78
C ASN A 17 6.67 29.12 32.83
N SER A 18 6.41 27.93 33.38
CA SER A 18 6.04 26.74 32.62
C SER A 18 4.61 26.91 32.13
N ASN A 19 4.37 27.94 31.31
CA ASN A 19 3.26 27.94 30.38
C ASN A 19 3.60 26.95 29.26
N ASN A 20 3.74 25.67 29.62
CA ASN A 20 3.49 24.57 28.70
C ASN A 20 1.99 24.60 28.41
N LYS A 21 1.56 25.58 27.60
CA LYS A 21 0.39 25.37 26.77
C LYS A 21 0.70 24.07 26.04
N LEU A 22 0.01 23.00 26.42
CA LEU A 22 -0.23 21.83 25.59
C LEU A 22 -0.89 22.35 24.31
N ASN A 23 -0.09 22.96 23.42
CA ASN A 23 -0.52 23.24 22.08
C ASN A 23 -0.90 21.89 21.53
N ALA A 24 -2.19 21.69 21.23
CA ALA A 24 -2.66 20.52 20.52
C ALA A 24 -1.76 20.34 19.31
N GLN A 25 -0.93 19.30 19.36
CA GLN A 25 0.03 19.06 18.29
C GLN A 25 -0.81 18.65 17.07
N GLN A 26 -0.66 19.46 16.05
CA GLN A 26 -1.40 19.37 14.80
C GLN A 26 -0.40 18.94 13.75
N TYR A 27 -0.79 18.01 12.90
CA TYR A 27 0.12 17.43 11.93
C TYR A 27 -0.49 17.41 10.56
N LYS A 28 0.31 17.82 9.58
CA LYS A 28 0.03 17.61 8.17
C LYS A 28 1.08 16.66 7.62
N LEU A 29 0.63 15.61 6.97
CA LEU A 29 1.46 14.60 6.35
C LEU A 29 1.08 14.48 4.88
N ARG A 30 2.06 14.25 4.02
CA ARG A 30 1.83 13.78 2.66
C ARG A 30 2.39 12.38 2.54
N GLN A 31 1.57 11.45 2.07
CA GLN A 31 1.93 10.04 1.92
C GLN A 31 1.82 9.63 0.46
N SER A 32 2.85 8.96 -0.04
CA SER A 32 2.86 8.32 -1.34
C SER A 32 2.65 6.83 -1.14
N THR A 33 1.58 6.28 -1.72
CA THR A 33 1.32 4.85 -1.78
C THR A 33 1.60 4.35 -3.19
N SER A 34 2.36 3.26 -3.31
CA SER A 34 2.69 2.61 -4.58
C SER A 34 2.09 1.21 -4.62
N MET A 35 1.40 0.89 -5.71
CA MET A 35 0.84 -0.43 -5.97
C MET A 35 1.01 -0.75 -7.45
N MET A 36 1.67 -1.88 -7.78
CA MET A 36 1.88 -2.30 -9.17
C MET A 36 2.47 -1.20 -10.07
N GLY A 37 3.44 -0.43 -9.55
CA GLY A 37 4.08 0.70 -10.26
C GLY A 37 3.26 2.00 -10.32
N ILE A 38 1.99 1.98 -9.91
CA ILE A 38 1.15 3.18 -9.84
C ILE A 38 1.32 3.83 -8.48
N LYS A 39 1.73 5.10 -8.46
CA LYS A 39 1.80 5.92 -7.25
C LYS A 39 0.55 6.79 -7.11
N THR A 40 0.02 6.82 -5.90
CA THR A 40 -1.04 7.73 -5.48
C THR A 40 -0.58 8.50 -4.26
N GLU A 41 -0.68 9.83 -4.30
CA GLU A 41 -0.41 10.65 -3.13
C GLU A 41 -1.70 10.86 -2.31
N SER A 42 -1.57 11.10 -1.02
CA SER A 42 -2.66 11.54 -0.15
C SER A 42 -2.15 12.55 0.86
N THR A 43 -3.02 13.47 1.27
CA THR A 43 -2.71 14.43 2.33
C THR A 43 -3.52 14.08 3.57
N ILE A 44 -2.84 13.98 4.70
CA ILE A 44 -3.43 13.62 5.99
C ILE A 44 -3.26 14.79 6.95
N TYR A 45 -4.35 15.14 7.60
CA TYR A 45 -4.39 16.14 8.65
C TYR A 45 -4.78 15.46 9.96
N VAL A 46 -4.07 15.76 11.04
CA VAL A 46 -4.32 15.18 12.37
C VAL A 46 -4.41 16.30 13.40
N LYS A 47 -5.48 16.31 14.19
CA LYS A 47 -5.69 17.26 15.29
C LYS A 47 -6.41 16.56 16.43
N GLY A 48 -5.69 16.32 17.53
CA GLY A 48 -6.23 15.56 18.67
C GLY A 48 -6.72 14.17 18.23
N MET A 49 -7.97 13.83 18.55
CA MET A 49 -8.61 12.54 18.18
C MET A 49 -9.26 12.55 16.79
N ARG A 50 -8.93 13.51 15.92
CA ARG A 50 -9.52 13.63 14.59
C ARG A 50 -8.47 13.56 13.50
N LYS A 51 -8.81 12.85 12.42
CA LYS A 51 -7.97 12.70 11.23
C LYS A 51 -8.79 12.97 9.99
N ARG A 52 -8.27 13.79 9.08
CA ARG A 52 -8.81 13.96 7.73
C ARG A 52 -7.83 13.36 6.74
N THR A 53 -8.32 12.55 5.82
CA THR A 53 -7.54 12.02 4.70
C THR A 53 -8.16 12.54 3.42
N GLU A 54 -7.38 13.33 2.70
CA GLU A 54 -7.67 13.78 1.34
C GLU A 54 -6.91 12.88 0.38
N PRO A 55 -7.60 12.00 -0.35
CA PRO A 55 -6.92 11.17 -1.33
C PRO A 55 -6.50 12.07 -2.51
N GLY A 56 -5.33 11.81 -3.08
CA GLY A 56 -4.86 12.53 -4.26
C GLY A 56 -5.55 12.05 -5.52
N SER A 57 -4.88 12.26 -6.66
CA SER A 57 -5.38 11.78 -7.95
C SER A 57 -4.75 10.45 -8.33
N MET A 58 -5.53 9.57 -8.93
CA MET A 58 -5.03 8.39 -9.64
C MET A 58 -5.25 8.62 -11.14
N MET A 59 -4.19 8.55 -11.95
CA MET A 59 -4.24 8.85 -13.39
C MET A 59 -4.82 10.24 -13.71
N GLY A 60 -4.56 11.22 -12.82
CA GLY A 60 -5.10 12.59 -12.87
C GLY A 60 -6.62 12.71 -12.71
N MET A 61 -7.31 11.61 -12.42
CA MET A 61 -8.67 11.64 -11.89
C MET A 61 -8.60 11.74 -10.37
N PRO A 62 -9.26 12.72 -9.73
CA PRO A 62 -9.27 12.81 -8.27
C PRO A 62 -9.91 11.55 -7.71
N LEU A 63 -9.26 10.90 -6.75
CA LEU A 63 -9.94 9.94 -5.88
C LEU A 63 -10.92 10.76 -5.01
N GLN A 64 -12.15 10.31 -4.91
CA GLN A 64 -13.27 11.27 -4.77
C GLN A 64 -13.82 11.40 -3.35
N LEU A 65 -13.32 10.60 -2.42
CA LEU A 65 -13.87 10.50 -1.07
C LEU A 65 -12.86 10.98 -0.05
N ILE A 66 -13.07 12.20 0.41
CA ILE A 66 -12.41 12.72 1.60
C ILE A 66 -13.01 11.99 2.80
N THR A 67 -12.16 11.50 3.69
CA THR A 67 -12.61 10.86 4.93
C THR A 67 -12.19 11.68 6.14
N ILE A 68 -13.09 11.89 7.08
CA ILE A 68 -12.82 12.51 8.37
C ILE A 68 -13.18 11.49 9.46
N GLU A 69 -12.16 10.94 10.11
CA GLU A 69 -12.34 10.10 11.29
C GLU A 69 -12.42 10.99 12.53
N GLN A 70 -13.57 10.97 13.19
CA GLN A 70 -13.83 11.65 14.46
C GLN A 70 -13.87 10.60 15.57
N CYS A 71 -12.70 10.23 16.09
CA CYS A 71 -12.57 9.10 17.01
C CYS A 71 -13.09 9.41 18.41
N ASP A 72 -13.15 10.69 18.78
CA ASP A 72 -13.91 11.22 19.92
C ASP A 72 -15.41 10.92 19.82
N LEU A 73 -15.95 10.91 18.60
CA LEU A 73 -17.37 10.67 18.31
C LEU A 73 -17.65 9.28 17.74
N GLN A 74 -16.64 8.40 17.70
CA GLN A 74 -16.71 7.03 17.17
C GLN A 74 -17.41 6.93 15.80
N ARG A 75 -17.09 7.85 14.89
CA ARG A 75 -17.70 7.91 13.55
C ARG A 75 -16.71 8.39 12.49
N THR A 76 -17.00 8.03 11.24
CA THR A 76 -16.29 8.51 10.05
C THR A 76 -17.26 9.28 9.18
N ILE A 77 -16.88 10.49 8.79
CA ILE A 77 -17.60 11.28 7.79
C ILE A 77 -16.91 11.02 6.44
N LYS A 78 -17.67 10.57 5.46
CA LYS A 78 -17.23 10.45 4.06
C LYS A 78 -17.82 11.62 3.29
N ILE A 79 -17.01 12.32 2.51
CA ILE A 79 -17.40 13.55 1.81
C ILE A 79 -17.09 13.39 0.33
N ASN A 80 -18.07 13.68 -0.52
CA ASN A 80 -17.86 13.90 -1.94
C ASN A 80 -17.97 15.41 -2.23
N ASP A 81 -16.84 16.02 -2.55
CA ASP A 81 -16.75 17.46 -2.77
C ASP A 81 -17.53 17.93 -4.00
N LYS A 82 -17.52 17.12 -5.07
CA LYS A 82 -18.20 17.44 -6.34
C LYS A 82 -19.71 17.50 -6.18
N LYS A 83 -20.26 16.54 -5.43
CA LYS A 83 -21.71 16.46 -5.17
C LYS A 83 -22.18 17.33 -4.00
N LYS A 84 -21.25 17.89 -3.21
CA LYS A 84 -21.53 18.53 -1.92
C LYS A 84 -22.40 17.63 -1.03
N LEU A 85 -22.06 16.34 -1.02
CA LEU A 85 -22.74 15.34 -0.18
C LEU A 85 -21.79 14.79 0.87
N TYR A 86 -22.33 14.44 2.03
CA TYR A 86 -21.61 13.71 3.06
C TYR A 86 -22.43 12.53 3.59
N PHE A 87 -21.74 11.51 4.12
CA PHE A 87 -22.33 10.37 4.78
C PHE A 87 -21.62 10.12 6.11
N ILE A 88 -22.37 9.80 7.16
CA ILE A 88 -21.80 9.49 8.49
C ILE A 88 -21.89 7.98 8.72
N ALA A 89 -20.74 7.32 8.78
CA ALA A 89 -20.63 5.92 9.12
C ALA A 89 -20.19 5.77 10.59
N PRO A 90 -21.03 5.23 11.49
CA PRO A 90 -20.61 4.91 12.85
C PRO A 90 -19.54 3.81 12.84
N PHE A 91 -18.69 3.77 13.86
CA PHE A 91 -17.76 2.66 14.02
C PHE A 91 -18.57 1.39 14.30
N GLN A 92 -18.31 0.32 13.54
CA GLN A 92 -18.99 -0.94 13.78
C GLN A 92 -18.54 -1.54 15.11
N LYS A 93 -19.47 -2.10 15.88
CA LYS A 93 -19.18 -2.88 17.07
C LYS A 93 -18.73 -4.27 16.62
N GLU A 94 -17.42 -4.48 16.59
CA GLU A 94 -16.83 -5.79 16.32
C GLU A 94 -16.76 -6.62 17.61
N GLU A 95 -17.02 -7.92 17.50
CA GLU A 95 -16.72 -8.86 18.57
C GLU A 95 -15.22 -9.11 18.58
N ILE A 96 -14.53 -8.51 19.56
CA ILE A 96 -13.09 -8.62 19.72
C ILE A 96 -12.80 -9.60 20.85
N ILE A 97 -12.14 -10.70 20.51
CA ILE A 97 -11.60 -11.70 21.44
C ILE A 97 -10.12 -11.39 21.62
N ASP A 98 -9.68 -11.12 22.85
CA ASP A 98 -8.28 -10.92 23.18
C ASP A 98 -7.67 -12.27 23.58
N ASP A 99 -6.92 -12.88 22.68
CA ASP A 99 -6.33 -14.20 22.87
C ASP A 99 -5.19 -14.19 23.92
N ASP A 100 -4.62 -13.01 24.23
CA ASP A 100 -3.57 -12.86 25.25
C ASP A 100 -4.15 -12.78 26.68
N VAL A 101 -5.44 -12.48 26.79
CA VAL A 101 -6.14 -12.47 28.08
C VAL A 101 -6.63 -13.88 28.36
N LYS A 102 -6.01 -14.54 29.34
CA LYS A 102 -6.54 -15.82 29.86
C LYS A 102 -8.01 -15.63 30.20
N PRO A 103 -8.93 -16.49 29.72
CA PRO A 103 -10.33 -16.39 30.10
C PRO A 103 -10.38 -16.42 31.62
N ALA A 104 -10.99 -15.41 32.22
CA ALA A 104 -11.25 -15.43 33.65
C ALA A 104 -12.00 -16.74 33.92
N THR A 105 -11.42 -17.60 34.76
CA THR A 105 -12.02 -18.83 35.25
C THR A 105 -13.26 -18.46 36.06
N THR A 106 -14.34 -18.14 35.35
CA THR A 106 -15.67 -18.16 35.91
C THR A 106 -16.01 -19.62 36.10
N LYS A 107 -16.07 -20.03 37.37
CA LYS A 107 -16.58 -21.33 37.79
C LYS A 107 -17.85 -21.65 36.98
N PRO A 108 -18.02 -22.87 36.47
CA PRO A 108 -19.20 -23.22 35.68
C PRO A 108 -20.44 -23.05 36.55
N LYS A 109 -21.16 -21.95 36.36
CA LYS A 109 -22.55 -21.85 36.79
C LYS A 109 -23.35 -22.72 35.82
N PRO A 110 -24.27 -23.59 36.32
CA PRO A 110 -25.11 -24.38 35.43
C PRO A 110 -25.80 -23.44 34.44
N VAL A 111 -25.57 -23.68 33.15
CA VAL A 111 -26.26 -22.98 32.07
C VAL A 111 -27.69 -23.49 32.07
N THR A 112 -28.54 -22.92 32.93
CA THR A 112 -29.98 -22.99 32.78
C THR A 112 -30.43 -21.69 32.12
N THR A 113 -30.15 -21.60 30.83
CA THR A 113 -30.82 -20.63 29.97
C THR A 113 -30.92 -21.25 28.59
N LYS A 114 -32.11 -21.82 28.31
CA LYS A 114 -32.64 -21.87 26.96
C LYS A 114 -32.62 -20.42 26.44
N GLN A 115 -31.55 -20.03 25.74
CA GLN A 115 -31.64 -18.88 24.86
C GLN A 115 -32.63 -19.26 23.76
N PRO A 116 -33.67 -18.45 23.51
CA PRO A 116 -34.46 -18.61 22.31
C PRO A 116 -33.51 -18.46 21.12
N LYS A 117 -33.51 -19.44 20.21
CA LYS A 117 -33.00 -19.27 18.85
C LYS A 117 -33.89 -18.21 18.18
N THR A 118 -33.55 -16.95 18.37
CA THR A 118 -34.18 -15.83 17.66
C THR A 118 -33.07 -14.97 17.07
N SER A 119 -32.56 -15.42 15.93
CA SER A 119 -32.32 -14.56 14.78
C SER A 119 -31.96 -15.45 13.59
N THR A 120 -32.85 -15.47 12.61
CA THR A 120 -32.66 -16.10 11.31
C THR A 120 -31.77 -15.19 10.45
N GLU A 121 -30.58 -14.86 10.92
CA GLU A 121 -29.59 -14.15 10.09
C GLU A 121 -28.97 -15.18 9.13
N LYS A 122 -29.37 -15.13 7.86
CA LYS A 122 -28.67 -15.85 6.80
C LYS A 122 -27.29 -15.21 6.67
N GLY A 123 -26.21 -15.96 6.88
CA GLY A 123 -24.85 -15.47 6.74
C GLY A 123 -23.85 -16.26 7.55
N GLY A 124 -22.60 -16.24 7.10
CA GLY A 124 -21.51 -16.99 7.71
C GLY A 124 -20.76 -16.21 8.78
N ILE A 125 -19.71 -16.83 9.31
CA ILE A 125 -18.77 -16.22 10.25
C ILE A 125 -17.45 -15.96 9.54
N ILE A 126 -17.00 -14.71 9.57
CA ILE A 126 -15.69 -14.31 9.08
C ILE A 126 -14.77 -14.13 10.27
N ASN A 127 -13.80 -15.03 10.41
CA ASN A 127 -12.81 -14.98 11.48
C ASN A 127 -11.59 -14.17 11.02
N MET A 128 -11.19 -13.21 11.84
CA MET A 128 -10.08 -12.30 11.58
C MET A 128 -9.06 -12.42 12.70
N TRP A 129 -7.91 -13.02 12.45
CA TRP A 129 -6.79 -13.00 13.39
C TRP A 129 -5.91 -11.81 13.08
N TYR A 130 -5.57 -11.03 14.10
CA TYR A 130 -4.73 -9.86 13.98
C TYR A 130 -3.69 -9.83 15.10
N ASN A 131 -2.43 -9.70 14.72
CA ASN A 131 -1.30 -9.62 15.65
C ASN A 131 -0.45 -8.37 15.34
N ILE A 132 -0.05 -7.65 16.38
CA ILE A 132 0.97 -6.60 16.31
C ILE A 132 2.18 -7.02 17.12
N THR A 133 3.32 -7.14 16.46
CA THR A 133 4.62 -7.43 17.07
C THR A 133 5.52 -6.20 16.95
N ASP A 134 6.00 -5.69 18.08
CA ASP A 134 7.03 -4.65 18.14
C ASP A 134 8.40 -5.31 18.18
N THR A 135 9.26 -5.04 17.19
CA THR A 135 10.58 -5.68 17.08
C THR A 135 11.61 -5.12 18.07
N ALA A 136 11.21 -4.16 18.90
CA ALA A 136 12.06 -3.35 19.78
C ALA A 136 13.09 -2.47 19.06
N GLU A 137 13.14 -2.49 17.72
CA GLU A 137 14.00 -1.60 16.95
C GLU A 137 13.44 -0.17 16.91
N ARG A 138 14.34 0.81 17.04
CA ARG A 138 14.00 2.23 17.11
C ARG A 138 14.92 3.04 16.20
N LYS A 139 14.40 4.04 15.52
CA LYS A 139 15.21 5.01 14.76
C LYS A 139 14.57 6.40 14.77
N LYS A 140 15.36 7.44 14.48
CA LYS A 140 14.84 8.81 14.37
C LYS A 140 14.35 9.06 12.95
N MET A 141 13.10 9.51 12.81
CA MET A 141 12.49 9.92 11.54
C MET A 141 11.57 11.12 11.78
N ASN A 142 11.68 12.15 10.94
CA ASN A 142 10.83 13.35 11.01
C ASN A 142 10.79 14.01 12.41
N GLY A 143 11.87 13.89 13.19
CA GLY A 143 11.95 14.40 14.58
C GLY A 143 11.37 13.47 15.66
N PHE A 144 10.74 12.36 15.28
CA PHE A 144 10.15 11.38 16.19
C PHE A 144 11.01 10.14 16.34
N THR A 145 10.78 9.40 17.43
CA THR A 145 11.30 8.03 17.59
C THR A 145 10.31 7.07 16.92
N ALA A 146 10.67 6.54 15.76
CA ALA A 146 9.90 5.53 15.07
C ALA A 146 10.18 4.13 15.64
N ARG A 147 9.13 3.31 15.72
CA ARG A 147 9.15 1.89 16.16
C ARG A 147 8.98 1.00 14.93
N HIS A 148 9.80 -0.03 14.82
CA HIS A 148 9.62 -1.03 13.78
C HIS A 148 8.59 -2.06 14.24
N LEU A 149 7.50 -2.16 13.47
CA LEU A 149 6.38 -3.05 13.78
C LEU A 149 6.14 -4.01 12.63
N TRP A 150 5.86 -5.25 13.00
CA TRP A 150 5.32 -6.26 12.11
C TRP A 150 3.89 -6.58 12.52
N THR A 151 2.96 -6.52 11.57
CA THR A 151 1.60 -6.99 11.77
C THR A 151 1.29 -8.17 10.86
N TYR A 152 0.54 -9.11 11.40
CA TYR A 152 0.02 -10.26 10.69
C TYR A 152 -1.49 -10.29 10.83
N GLN A 153 -2.18 -10.34 9.71
CA GLN A 153 -3.62 -10.48 9.67
C GLN A 153 -4.00 -11.68 8.80
N LYS A 154 -4.91 -12.52 9.30
CA LYS A 154 -5.49 -13.64 8.56
C LYS A 154 -6.99 -13.51 8.61
N ILE A 155 -7.64 -13.56 7.46
CA ILE A 155 -9.08 -13.51 7.31
C ILE A 155 -9.52 -14.85 6.72
N LYS A 156 -10.40 -15.56 7.41
CA LYS A 156 -10.94 -16.85 6.95
C LYS A 156 -12.46 -16.82 7.04
N PRO A 157 -13.15 -16.80 5.88
CA PRO A 157 -14.60 -16.98 5.86
C PRO A 157 -15.00 -18.43 6.16
N SER A 158 -16.20 -18.60 6.70
CA SER A 158 -16.90 -19.87 6.69
C SER A 158 -17.52 -20.15 5.31
N LEU A 159 -17.93 -21.40 5.07
CA LEU A 159 -18.46 -21.82 3.76
C LEU A 159 -19.76 -21.08 3.38
N ASP A 160 -20.56 -20.74 4.38
CA ASP A 160 -21.82 -19.99 4.30
C ASP A 160 -21.64 -18.47 4.29
N ALA A 161 -20.41 -17.95 4.33
CA ALA A 161 -20.16 -16.51 4.26
C ALA A 161 -20.55 -15.96 2.88
N CYS A 162 -21.27 -14.84 2.85
CA CYS A 162 -21.78 -14.25 1.61
C CYS A 162 -20.89 -13.16 1.04
N SER A 163 -20.18 -12.43 1.90
CA SER A 163 -19.35 -11.29 1.49
C SER A 163 -17.97 -11.70 1.03
N MET A 164 -17.44 -12.86 1.44
CA MET A 164 -16.16 -13.34 0.94
C MET A 164 -16.06 -14.86 0.97
N LYS A 165 -15.45 -15.43 -0.07
CA LYS A 165 -15.22 -16.89 -0.19
C LYS A 165 -13.78 -17.30 0.03
N ASP A 166 -12.83 -16.43 -0.32
CA ASP A 166 -11.41 -16.73 -0.22
C ASP A 166 -10.81 -16.27 1.11
N SER A 167 -9.82 -17.02 1.59
CA SER A 167 -8.98 -16.57 2.69
C SER A 167 -7.96 -15.53 2.23
N ILE A 168 -7.64 -14.61 3.13
CA ILE A 168 -6.72 -13.51 2.86
C ILE A 168 -5.70 -13.47 3.98
N ILE A 169 -4.43 -13.43 3.62
CA ILE A 169 -3.33 -13.18 4.56
C ILE A 169 -2.73 -11.83 4.20
N ILE A 170 -2.60 -10.97 5.20
CA ILE A 170 -2.02 -9.65 5.07
C ILE A 170 -0.85 -9.58 6.03
N LYS A 171 0.35 -9.34 5.48
CA LYS A 171 1.56 -9.10 6.25
C LYS A 171 1.94 -7.66 6.04
N THR A 172 2.16 -6.92 7.11
CA THR A 172 2.57 -5.52 7.03
C THR A 172 3.78 -5.28 7.90
N GLU A 173 4.85 -4.79 7.31
CA GLU A 173 6.09 -4.41 7.99
C GLU A 173 6.32 -2.91 7.80
N GLY A 174 6.65 -2.18 8.85
CA GLY A 174 6.80 -0.74 8.71
C GLY A 174 7.35 -0.02 9.94
N TRP A 175 7.73 1.22 9.72
CA TRP A 175 8.18 2.15 10.75
C TRP A 175 7.04 3.07 11.12
N TYR A 176 6.67 3.07 12.39
CA TYR A 176 5.52 3.81 12.91
C TYR A 176 5.93 4.80 13.98
N ILE A 177 5.25 5.93 14.04
CA ILE A 177 5.41 6.93 15.10
C ILE A 177 4.12 7.04 15.90
N ASP A 178 4.27 7.31 17.19
CA ASP A 178 3.15 7.65 18.05
C ASP A 178 2.96 9.16 17.99
N LEU A 179 1.83 9.62 17.43
CA LEU A 179 1.47 11.04 17.46
C LEU A 179 0.77 11.34 18.80
N PRO A 180 1.34 12.23 19.63
CA PRO A 180 0.69 12.70 20.84
C PRO A 180 -0.77 13.11 20.58
N GLN A 181 -1.68 12.68 21.45
CA GLN A 181 -3.13 12.98 21.43
C GLN A 181 -3.97 12.26 20.37
N PHE A 182 -3.38 11.65 19.34
CA PHE A 182 -4.15 10.82 18.41
C PHE A 182 -4.27 9.39 18.94
N ASN A 183 -5.49 8.98 19.26
CA ASN A 183 -5.79 7.62 19.72
C ASN A 183 -7.11 7.14 19.13
N CYS A 184 -7.08 6.74 17.85
CA CYS A 184 -8.21 6.04 17.24
C CYS A 184 -8.09 4.54 17.49
N PRO A 185 -9.19 3.84 17.82
CA PRO A 185 -9.22 2.39 17.84
C PRO A 185 -8.69 1.82 16.52
N VAL A 186 -7.84 0.80 16.60
CA VAL A 186 -7.42 0.04 15.41
C VAL A 186 -8.68 -0.58 14.80
N ARG A 187 -8.95 -0.28 13.53
CA ARG A 187 -10.00 -0.91 12.75
C ARG A 187 -9.45 -2.22 12.23
N TYR A 188 -9.99 -3.34 12.69
CA TYR A 188 -9.55 -4.65 12.22
C TYR A 188 -10.30 -5.04 10.94
N ASN A 189 -11.52 -4.54 10.75
CA ASN A 189 -12.25 -4.72 9.50
C ASN A 189 -11.59 -4.02 8.30
N THR A 190 -11.21 -4.80 7.28
CA THR A 190 -10.74 -4.29 5.99
C THR A 190 -11.91 -4.00 5.06
N THR A 191 -12.97 -3.37 5.55
CA THR A 191 -14.18 -3.06 4.76
C THR A 191 -13.95 -2.02 3.66
N SER A 192 -12.80 -1.34 3.66
CA SER A 192 -12.53 -0.26 2.70
C SER A 192 -11.68 -0.67 1.49
N SER A 193 -10.90 -1.75 1.59
CA SER A 193 -9.93 -2.15 0.54
C SER A 193 -10.25 -3.47 -0.15
N ILE A 194 -11.24 -4.21 0.35
CA ILE A 194 -11.68 -5.48 -0.22
C ILE A 194 -13.17 -5.32 -0.44
N ARG A 195 -13.55 -4.61 -1.51
CA ARG A 195 -14.90 -4.72 -2.04
C ARG A 195 -14.93 -6.01 -2.84
N PRO A 196 -15.68 -7.03 -2.43
CA PRO A 196 -16.07 -8.07 -3.36
C PRO A 196 -16.88 -7.37 -4.46
N THR A 197 -16.53 -7.63 -5.70
CA THR A 197 -17.31 -7.26 -6.89
C THR A 197 -18.67 -7.97 -6.93
N GLU A 198 -18.98 -8.82 -5.96
CA GLU A 198 -20.27 -9.48 -5.83
C GLU A 198 -21.22 -8.63 -4.99
N GLN A 199 -22.35 -8.27 -5.62
CA GLN A 199 -23.51 -7.68 -4.99
C GLN A 199 -23.86 -8.48 -3.73
N THR A 200 -23.59 -7.89 -2.57
CA THR A 200 -23.98 -8.46 -1.29
C THR A 200 -25.50 -8.60 -1.33
N GLN A 201 -26.01 -9.84 -1.34
CA GLN A 201 -27.45 -10.04 -1.29
C GLN A 201 -27.98 -9.34 -0.03
N PRO A 202 -29.03 -8.50 -0.13
CA PRO A 202 -29.50 -7.68 0.98
C PRO A 202 -29.95 -8.51 2.21
N ASP A 203 -30.25 -9.79 1.98
CA ASP A 203 -30.71 -10.72 3.00
C ASP A 203 -29.59 -11.53 3.66
N CYS A 204 -28.33 -11.38 3.24
CA CYS A 204 -27.21 -12.11 3.81
C CYS A 204 -26.24 -11.21 4.61
N LYS A 205 -26.15 -11.43 5.92
CA LYS A 205 -25.32 -10.66 6.85
C LYS A 205 -24.32 -11.58 7.53
N ASP A 206 -23.06 -11.47 7.13
CA ASP A 206 -21.97 -12.19 7.79
C ASP A 206 -21.64 -11.56 9.15
N ARG A 207 -21.29 -12.40 10.13
CA ARG A 207 -20.79 -11.98 11.43
C ARG A 207 -19.26 -11.95 11.42
N PHE A 208 -18.67 -10.81 11.76
CA PHE A 208 -17.23 -10.65 11.90
C PHE A 208 -16.79 -10.92 13.33
N VAL A 209 -15.81 -11.81 13.51
CA VAL A 209 -15.19 -12.13 14.79
C VAL A 209 -13.69 -11.85 14.69
N THR A 210 -13.22 -10.91 15.50
CA THR A 210 -11.82 -10.48 15.51
C THR A 210 -11.08 -11.09 16.69
N HIS A 211 -10.10 -11.94 16.40
CA HIS A 211 -9.12 -12.45 17.34
C HIS A 211 -7.90 -11.53 17.36
N ARG A 212 -7.61 -10.92 18.50
CA ARG A 212 -6.45 -10.06 18.70
C ARG A 212 -5.43 -10.73 19.60
N SER A 213 -4.17 -10.69 19.20
CA SER A 213 -3.02 -10.99 20.04
C SER A 213 -1.96 -9.90 19.91
N GLY A 214 -1.10 -9.79 20.91
CA GLY A 214 -0.10 -8.74 21.03
C GLY A 214 -0.60 -7.49 21.75
N LYS A 215 0.31 -6.80 22.46
CA LYS A 215 0.04 -5.56 23.22
C LYS A 215 0.45 -4.28 22.46
N GLY A 216 0.78 -4.40 21.17
CA GLY A 216 1.30 -3.30 20.38
C GLY A 216 0.25 -2.25 20.03
N LYS A 217 0.60 -0.96 20.17
CA LYS A 217 -0.11 0.14 19.50
C LYS A 217 0.49 0.29 18.10
N LEU A 218 -0.36 0.38 17.06
CA LEU A 218 0.12 0.50 15.69
C LEU A 218 0.80 1.87 15.44
N GLY A 219 0.17 2.97 15.87
CA GLY A 219 0.69 4.32 15.58
C GLY A 219 0.42 4.75 14.13
N PHE A 220 1.12 5.79 13.67
CA PHE A 220 1.06 6.29 12.29
C PHE A 220 2.22 5.77 11.45
N PRO A 221 1.98 5.21 10.26
CA PRO A 221 3.05 4.70 9.41
C PRO A 221 3.85 5.84 8.77
N LEU A 222 5.17 5.80 8.90
CA LEU A 222 6.10 6.61 8.13
C LEU A 222 6.56 5.88 6.87
N THR A 223 6.84 4.58 6.99
CA THR A 223 7.07 3.68 5.86
C THR A 223 6.37 2.37 6.14
N GLU A 224 5.73 1.79 5.15
CA GLU A 224 5.00 0.54 5.28
C GLU A 224 5.15 -0.28 3.99
N THR A 225 5.43 -1.56 4.13
CA THR A 225 5.32 -2.56 3.05
C THR A 225 4.26 -3.55 3.47
N ARG A 226 3.21 -3.67 2.66
CA ARG A 226 2.07 -4.54 2.90
C ARG A 226 1.95 -5.55 1.77
N THR A 227 2.05 -6.83 2.13
CA THR A 227 1.90 -7.97 1.26
C THR A 227 0.54 -8.61 1.51
N ILE A 228 -0.30 -8.67 0.48
CA ILE A 228 -1.63 -9.26 0.49
C ILE A 228 -1.57 -10.55 -0.32
N ILE A 229 -1.86 -11.67 0.32
CA ILE A 229 -1.91 -12.99 -0.29
C ILE A 229 -3.37 -13.43 -0.27
N MET A 230 -3.97 -13.56 -1.45
CA MET A 230 -5.35 -14.00 -1.63
C MET A 230 -5.38 -15.43 -2.18
N GLY A 231 -6.30 -16.23 -1.65
CA GLY A 231 -6.58 -17.58 -2.12
C GLY A 231 -6.78 -18.58 -0.98
N ASN A 232 -7.55 -19.62 -1.25
CA ASN A 232 -7.65 -20.78 -0.38
C ASN A 232 -6.45 -21.69 -0.65
N GLY A 233 -5.69 -22.04 0.40
CA GLY A 233 -4.40 -22.72 0.27
C GLY A 233 -4.37 -23.82 -0.79
N SER A 234 -3.33 -23.81 -1.62
CA SER A 234 -2.91 -24.81 -2.63
C SER A 234 -3.34 -24.62 -4.09
N ALA A 235 -4.25 -23.71 -4.44
CA ALA A 235 -4.57 -23.46 -5.86
C ALA A 235 -4.86 -21.97 -6.14
N LYS A 236 -3.87 -21.29 -6.73
CA LYS A 236 -3.84 -19.85 -7.09
C LYS A 236 -3.77 -18.89 -5.89
N THR A 237 -2.55 -18.70 -5.40
CA THR A 237 -2.20 -17.56 -4.54
C THR A 237 -1.88 -16.36 -5.42
N ASN A 238 -2.72 -15.33 -5.39
CA ASN A 238 -2.34 -14.04 -5.94
C ASN A 238 -1.69 -13.22 -4.82
N GLU A 239 -0.45 -12.80 -5.03
CA GLU A 239 0.30 -11.97 -4.09
C GLU A 239 0.40 -10.55 -4.64
N PHE A 240 0.06 -9.56 -3.82
CA PHE A 240 0.14 -8.15 -4.16
C PHE A 240 0.93 -7.42 -3.08
N THR A 241 1.91 -6.63 -3.50
CA THR A 241 2.66 -5.78 -2.58
C THR A 241 2.26 -4.32 -2.80
N THR A 242 1.99 -3.64 -1.69
CA THR A 242 1.77 -2.20 -1.64
C THR A 242 2.81 -1.59 -0.73
N SER A 243 3.38 -0.46 -1.13
CA SER A 243 4.30 0.30 -0.28
C SER A 243 3.75 1.69 -0.01
N LEU A 244 4.02 2.22 1.17
CA LEU A 244 3.64 3.55 1.61
C LEU A 244 4.86 4.24 2.19
N GLU A 245 5.02 5.51 1.85
CA GLU A 245 6.07 6.37 2.39
C GLU A 245 5.51 7.76 2.70
N THR A 246 5.82 8.28 3.88
CA THR A 246 5.54 9.66 4.26
C THR A 246 6.62 10.58 3.69
N VAL A 247 6.25 11.34 2.67
CA VAL A 247 7.17 12.23 1.94
C VAL A 247 7.28 13.60 2.57
N GLU A 248 6.25 14.07 3.28
CA GLU A 248 6.27 15.33 4.02
C GLU A 248 5.62 15.17 5.39
N PHE A 249 6.19 15.88 6.36
CA PHE A 249 5.68 15.94 7.72
C PHE A 249 5.85 17.36 8.26
N SER A 250 4.75 18.01 8.62
CA SER A 250 4.69 19.36 9.18
C SER A 250 3.89 19.36 10.47
N SER A 251 4.28 20.23 11.41
CA SER A 251 3.55 20.47 12.67
C SER A 251 2.79 21.80 12.68
N GLU A 252 2.38 22.25 11.49
CA GLU A 252 1.67 23.51 11.31
C GLU A 252 0.30 23.55 12.01
N LYS A 253 -0.13 24.77 12.35
CA LYS A 253 -1.47 24.99 12.88
C LYS A 253 -2.50 24.70 11.79
N LEU A 254 -3.46 23.83 12.11
CA LEU A 254 -4.55 23.41 11.25
C LEU A 254 -5.86 24.08 11.65
N ASP A 255 -6.65 24.48 10.65
CA ASP A 255 -8.01 24.94 10.86
C ASP A 255 -8.87 23.81 11.44
N SER A 256 -9.63 24.11 12.50
CA SER A 256 -10.58 23.17 13.08
C SER A 256 -11.67 22.76 12.09
N MET A 257 -12.03 23.63 11.14
CA MET A 257 -13.05 23.38 10.13
C MET A 257 -12.69 22.24 9.17
N LEU A 258 -11.39 21.89 9.03
CA LEU A 258 -10.97 20.71 8.25
C LEU A 258 -11.57 19.41 8.78
N PHE A 259 -11.88 19.36 10.07
CA PHE A 259 -12.36 18.18 10.77
C PHE A 259 -13.86 18.17 11.02
N GLU A 260 -14.60 19.10 10.40
CA GLU A 260 -16.05 19.21 10.47
C GLU A 260 -16.67 19.00 9.08
N ILE A 261 -17.99 18.82 9.06
CA ILE A 261 -18.76 18.83 7.80
C ILE A 261 -18.72 20.26 7.26
N PRO A 262 -18.24 20.50 6.03
CA PRO A 262 -18.18 21.86 5.51
C PRO A 262 -19.58 22.44 5.29
N LEU A 263 -19.70 23.76 5.38
CA LEU A 263 -20.96 24.45 5.13
C LEU A 263 -21.45 24.22 3.69
N GLY A 264 -22.76 24.03 3.53
CA GLY A 264 -23.40 23.82 2.22
C GLY A 264 -23.44 22.37 1.73
N TYR A 265 -23.04 21.39 2.56
CA TYR A 265 -23.10 19.97 2.21
C TYR A 265 -24.40 19.35 2.74
N ALA A 266 -25.03 18.50 1.93
CA ALA A 266 -26.23 17.77 2.31
C ALA A 266 -25.91 16.32 2.72
N LEU A 267 -26.71 15.79 3.64
CA LEU A 267 -26.62 14.38 4.06
C LEU A 267 -27.09 13.48 2.92
N ALA A 268 -26.24 12.53 2.51
CA ALA A 268 -26.59 11.47 1.58
C ALA A 268 -27.51 10.44 2.26
N THR A 269 -28.49 9.92 1.53
CA THR A 269 -29.43 8.91 2.04
C THR A 269 -28.72 7.58 2.34
N ASN A 270 -27.70 7.25 1.54
CA ASN A 270 -26.87 6.07 1.67
C ASN A 270 -25.46 6.35 1.13
N GLU A 271 -24.51 5.47 1.46
CA GLU A 271 -23.12 5.66 1.02
C GLU A 271 -22.96 5.66 -0.51
N SER A 272 -23.79 4.90 -1.23
CA SER A 272 -23.71 4.80 -2.70
C SER A 272 -24.03 6.12 -3.42
N GLU A 273 -24.79 7.03 -2.81
CA GLU A 273 -25.00 8.38 -3.35
C GLU A 273 -23.72 9.22 -3.38
N LEU A 274 -22.75 8.93 -2.51
CA LEU A 274 -21.44 9.56 -2.54
C LEU A 274 -20.58 9.09 -3.72
N GLU A 275 -20.90 7.96 -4.34
CA GLU A 275 -20.14 7.47 -5.48
C GLU A 275 -20.51 8.28 -6.71
N ASN A 276 -19.54 8.91 -7.37
CA ASN A 276 -19.81 9.37 -8.73
C ASN A 276 -19.86 8.11 -9.59
N LYS A 277 -20.95 7.92 -10.33
CA LYS A 277 -20.96 6.95 -11.43
C LYS A 277 -19.77 7.34 -12.30
N PHE A 278 -18.79 6.46 -12.45
CA PHE A 278 -17.65 6.69 -13.34
C PHE A 278 -18.22 7.07 -14.70
N ASN A 279 -18.18 8.36 -15.03
CA ASN A 279 -18.76 8.82 -16.26
C ASN A 279 -17.74 8.49 -17.34
N MET A 280 -17.99 7.44 -18.11
CA MET A 280 -17.18 7.08 -19.27
C MET A 280 -16.96 8.29 -20.20
N LYS A 281 -17.88 9.27 -20.20
CA LYS A 281 -17.72 10.54 -20.90
C LYS A 281 -16.67 11.46 -20.26
N GLU A 282 -16.66 11.65 -18.94
CA GLU A 282 -15.60 12.43 -18.26
C GLU A 282 -14.24 11.76 -18.42
N MET A 283 -14.19 10.43 -18.40
CA MET A 283 -12.96 9.69 -18.67
C MET A 283 -12.49 9.92 -20.12
N LYS A 284 -13.40 9.81 -21.09
CA LYS A 284 -13.14 10.05 -22.52
C LYS A 284 -12.78 11.51 -22.84
N ASP A 285 -13.39 12.47 -22.15
CA ASP A 285 -13.14 13.90 -22.30
C ASP A 285 -11.82 14.31 -21.61
N TYR A 286 -11.47 13.69 -20.47
CA TYR A 286 -10.15 13.80 -19.85
C TYR A 286 -9.05 13.29 -20.79
N TYR A 287 -9.26 12.14 -21.46
CA TYR A 287 -8.31 11.63 -22.45
C TYR A 287 -8.24 12.49 -23.72
N LYS A 288 -9.36 13.07 -24.18
CA LYS A 288 -9.36 13.98 -25.33
C LYS A 288 -8.65 15.31 -25.08
N ASN A 289 -8.59 15.76 -23.83
CA ASN A 289 -8.00 17.05 -23.46
C ASN A 289 -6.54 16.92 -22.97
N GLN A 290 -5.96 15.72 -22.97
CA GLN A 290 -4.60 15.44 -22.48
C GLN A 290 -3.51 15.42 -23.57
N ASP A 291 -3.82 15.80 -24.81
CA ASP A 291 -2.87 15.89 -25.95
C ASP A 291 -1.69 16.87 -25.74
N ASN A 292 -1.49 17.44 -24.54
CA ASN A 292 -0.49 18.50 -24.31
C ASN A 292 0.31 18.47 -23.00
N LYS A 293 0.40 17.37 -22.23
CA LYS A 293 1.46 17.19 -21.20
C LYS A 293 1.85 15.71 -20.99
N PRO A 294 3.13 15.39 -20.77
CA PRO A 294 3.60 14.02 -20.84
C PRO A 294 3.35 13.24 -19.53
N ASN A 295 3.13 11.94 -19.73
CA ASN A 295 3.38 10.85 -18.79
C ASN A 295 2.23 10.36 -17.89
N THR A 296 1.14 9.88 -18.50
CA THR A 296 0.44 8.67 -18.01
C THR A 296 -0.36 8.01 -19.15
N GLN A 297 0.30 7.20 -19.98
CA GLN A 297 -0.40 6.44 -21.03
C GLN A 297 -1.15 5.25 -20.41
N LEU A 298 -2.48 5.31 -20.46
CA LEU A 298 -3.32 4.12 -20.58
C LEU A 298 -3.35 3.70 -22.05
N MET A 299 -3.30 2.39 -22.28
CA MET A 299 -3.15 1.75 -23.59
C MET A 299 -4.24 2.24 -24.56
N THR A 300 -3.90 3.16 -25.45
CA THR A 300 -4.73 3.54 -26.58
C THR A 300 -4.52 2.51 -27.68
N GLU A 301 -5.62 1.93 -28.20
CA GLU A 301 -5.57 1.10 -29.43
C GLU A 301 -5.00 1.90 -30.60
N GLN A 302 -5.10 3.22 -30.55
CA GLN A 302 -4.58 4.14 -31.54
C GLN A 302 -3.12 4.52 -31.24
N LYS A 303 -2.24 4.17 -32.17
CA LYS A 303 -0.83 4.53 -32.20
C LYS A 303 -0.64 5.92 -32.83
N GLU A 304 0.19 6.76 -32.22
CA GLU A 304 0.51 8.09 -32.78
C GLU A 304 1.29 7.97 -34.09
N THR A 305 1.00 8.86 -35.03
CA THR A 305 1.64 8.85 -36.36
C THR A 305 3.11 9.26 -36.23
N GLY A 306 4.03 8.42 -36.71
CA GLY A 306 5.48 8.67 -36.61
C GLY A 306 6.16 8.04 -35.39
N THR A 307 5.39 7.42 -34.49
CA THR A 307 5.92 6.70 -33.32
C THR A 307 6.22 5.25 -33.68
N ILE A 308 7.21 4.63 -33.03
CA ILE A 308 7.48 3.19 -33.08
C ILE A 308 6.95 2.56 -31.80
N ARG A 309 6.10 1.54 -31.92
CA ARG A 309 5.48 0.85 -30.78
C ARG A 309 6.01 -0.56 -30.63
N ILE A 310 6.55 -0.88 -29.45
CA ILE A 310 7.06 -2.21 -29.10
C ILE A 310 6.08 -2.92 -28.16
N GLY A 311 5.57 -4.07 -28.58
CA GLY A 311 4.83 -4.98 -27.72
C GLY A 311 5.78 -5.84 -26.90
N VAL A 312 5.78 -5.70 -25.58
CA VAL A 312 6.67 -6.39 -24.66
C VAL A 312 5.94 -7.59 -24.04
N TYR A 313 6.44 -8.79 -24.28
CA TYR A 313 5.97 -10.00 -23.62
C TYR A 313 6.50 -10.09 -22.18
N GLU A 314 5.79 -10.84 -21.35
CA GLU A 314 6.28 -11.20 -20.03
C GLU A 314 7.61 -12.00 -20.16
N PRO A 315 8.70 -11.59 -19.48
CA PRO A 315 9.97 -12.31 -19.53
C PRO A 315 9.82 -13.77 -19.07
N LYS A 316 10.58 -14.66 -19.70
CA LYS A 316 10.64 -16.08 -19.37
C LYS A 316 11.96 -16.43 -18.68
N GLY A 317 12.01 -17.61 -18.07
CA GLY A 317 13.23 -18.14 -17.43
C GLY A 317 13.38 -17.74 -15.96
N GLY A 318 14.60 -17.87 -15.43
CA GLY A 318 14.92 -17.50 -14.05
C GLY A 318 14.43 -18.46 -12.95
N ASP A 319 14.11 -19.72 -13.28
CA ASP A 319 13.75 -20.82 -12.36
C ASP A 319 12.67 -20.46 -11.31
N GLY A 320 11.77 -19.53 -11.63
CA GLY A 320 10.72 -19.06 -10.71
C GLY A 320 11.21 -18.11 -9.60
N GLN A 321 12.45 -17.62 -9.68
CA GLN A 321 13.03 -16.67 -8.72
C GLN A 321 12.64 -15.21 -8.99
N LEU A 322 11.97 -14.93 -10.11
CA LEU A 322 11.68 -13.58 -10.59
C LEU A 322 10.19 -13.28 -10.63
N GLN A 323 9.83 -12.03 -10.32
CA GLN A 323 8.51 -11.47 -10.55
C GLN A 323 8.41 -10.97 -12.01
N THR A 324 8.08 -11.89 -12.91
CA THR A 324 8.11 -11.65 -14.37
C THR A 324 7.14 -10.56 -14.82
N SER A 325 5.98 -10.42 -14.16
CA SER A 325 5.01 -9.36 -14.44
C SER A 325 5.55 -7.96 -14.11
N GLU A 326 6.29 -7.81 -13.01
CA GLU A 326 6.96 -6.55 -12.66
C GLU A 326 8.10 -6.23 -13.63
N LEU A 327 8.85 -7.24 -14.07
CA LEU A 327 9.91 -7.08 -15.06
C LEU A 327 9.38 -6.69 -16.44
N GLN A 328 8.18 -7.18 -16.82
CA GLN A 328 7.50 -6.75 -18.04
C GLN A 328 7.17 -5.25 -17.98
N GLN A 329 6.60 -4.77 -16.87
CA GLN A 329 6.29 -3.35 -16.69
C GLN A 329 7.56 -2.49 -16.65
N HIS A 330 8.63 -3.00 -16.03
CA HIS A 330 9.93 -2.34 -16.04
C HIS A 330 10.47 -2.16 -17.47
N LEU A 331 10.45 -3.21 -18.29
CA LEU A 331 10.83 -3.13 -19.71
C LEU A 331 9.99 -2.14 -20.51
N VAL A 332 8.67 -2.12 -20.28
CA VAL A 332 7.77 -1.14 -20.89
C VAL A 332 8.20 0.29 -20.54
N GLY A 333 8.65 0.53 -19.31
CA GLY A 333 9.22 1.81 -18.91
C GLY A 333 10.57 2.11 -19.57
N SER A 334 11.51 1.16 -19.53
CA SER A 334 12.90 1.34 -20.00
C SER A 334 13.05 1.48 -21.51
N LEU A 335 12.03 1.13 -22.29
CA LEU A 335 12.02 1.23 -23.76
C LEU A 335 11.38 2.53 -24.27
N LYS A 336 10.97 3.44 -23.39
CA LYS A 336 10.46 4.76 -23.79
C LYS A 336 11.62 5.70 -24.06
N ASP A 337 11.80 6.10 -25.33
CA ASP A 337 12.86 7.03 -25.73
C ASP A 337 12.50 7.75 -27.05
N GLY A 338 12.30 9.06 -26.99
CA GLY A 338 11.93 9.88 -28.15
C GLY A 338 10.62 9.41 -28.79
N ALA A 339 10.69 9.00 -30.06
CA ALA A 339 9.56 8.49 -30.83
C ALA A 339 9.32 6.98 -30.62
N VAL A 340 9.92 6.35 -29.60
CA VAL A 340 9.68 4.94 -29.26
C VAL A 340 8.80 4.84 -28.02
N GLU A 341 7.71 4.10 -28.14
CA GLU A 341 6.85 3.69 -27.04
C GLU A 341 6.81 2.17 -26.91
N ALA A 342 6.47 1.70 -25.71
CA ALA A 342 6.32 0.29 -25.43
C ALA A 342 5.03 0.03 -24.65
N ILE A 343 4.46 -1.15 -24.85
CA ILE A 343 3.25 -1.60 -24.18
C ILE A 343 3.38 -3.07 -23.78
N ALA A 344 2.70 -3.48 -22.70
CA ALA A 344 2.64 -4.89 -22.33
C ALA A 344 1.67 -5.65 -23.25
N ILE A 345 2.06 -6.84 -23.69
CA ILE A 345 1.22 -7.74 -24.49
C ILE A 345 1.30 -9.17 -23.92
N SER A 346 0.22 -9.93 -24.08
CA SER A 346 0.17 -11.34 -23.69
C SER A 346 0.26 -12.28 -24.90
N SER A 347 -0.05 -11.79 -26.09
CA SER A 347 -0.03 -12.56 -27.33
C SER A 347 0.34 -11.72 -28.56
N GLU A 348 0.53 -12.38 -29.70
CA GLU A 348 0.76 -11.70 -30.97
C GLU A 348 -0.52 -10.99 -31.46
N GLU A 349 -1.70 -11.51 -31.11
CA GLU A 349 -2.98 -10.85 -31.37
C GLU A 349 -3.08 -9.52 -30.64
N ASP A 350 -2.59 -9.43 -29.39
CA ASP A 350 -2.49 -8.16 -28.67
C ASP A 350 -1.55 -7.20 -29.41
N ALA A 351 -0.40 -7.67 -29.89
CA ALA A 351 0.55 -6.85 -30.64
C ALA A 351 -0.10 -6.25 -31.91
N LYS A 352 -0.88 -7.06 -32.63
CA LYS A 352 -1.64 -6.61 -33.81
C LYS A 352 -2.75 -5.64 -33.42
N LYS A 353 -3.52 -5.98 -32.39
CA LYS A 353 -4.63 -5.15 -31.86
C LYS A 353 -4.17 -3.75 -31.48
N TYR A 354 -3.00 -3.64 -30.86
CA TYR A 354 -2.45 -2.36 -30.41
C TYR A 354 -1.52 -1.69 -31.41
N ASN A 355 -1.46 -2.18 -32.66
CA ASN A 355 -0.66 -1.62 -33.75
C ASN A 355 0.85 -1.55 -33.45
N CYS A 356 1.42 -2.57 -32.80
CA CYS A 356 2.86 -2.65 -32.55
C CYS A 356 3.64 -2.83 -33.87
N ASP A 357 4.77 -2.14 -34.00
CA ASP A 357 5.72 -2.37 -35.11
C ASP A 357 6.66 -3.53 -34.80
N TYR A 358 6.98 -3.72 -33.52
CA TYR A 358 7.87 -4.75 -33.03
C TYR A 358 7.26 -5.50 -31.86
N THR A 359 7.70 -6.74 -31.66
CA THR A 359 7.52 -7.46 -30.40
C THR A 359 8.88 -7.73 -29.75
N LEU A 360 8.90 -7.74 -28.43
CA LEU A 360 10.09 -8.00 -27.63
C LEU A 360 9.84 -9.17 -26.68
N ALA A 361 10.62 -10.22 -26.85
CA ALA A 361 10.67 -11.35 -25.92
C ALA A 361 12.00 -11.31 -25.14
N SER A 362 11.93 -11.57 -23.83
CA SER A 362 13.09 -11.60 -22.94
C SER A 362 13.17 -12.98 -22.28
N ASP A 363 14.36 -13.59 -22.28
CA ASP A 363 14.61 -14.91 -21.70
C ASP A 363 15.83 -14.87 -20.77
N PHE A 364 15.61 -15.16 -19.49
CA PHE A 364 16.65 -15.29 -18.48
C PHE A 364 17.21 -16.71 -18.49
N VAL A 365 18.34 -16.87 -19.17
CA VAL A 365 19.05 -18.15 -19.34
C VAL A 365 19.72 -18.59 -18.04
N LYS A 366 20.21 -17.65 -17.23
CA LYS A 366 20.92 -17.98 -15.99
C LYS A 366 20.83 -16.87 -14.97
N ILE A 367 20.48 -17.24 -13.74
CA ILE A 367 20.49 -16.35 -12.58
C ILE A 367 21.17 -17.11 -11.45
N LYS A 368 22.38 -16.67 -11.09
CA LYS A 368 23.15 -17.30 -10.01
C LYS A 368 23.61 -16.27 -9.02
N SER A 369 23.34 -16.47 -7.73
CA SER A 369 23.91 -15.65 -6.67
C SER A 369 25.44 -15.64 -6.81
N GLY A 370 26.02 -14.45 -6.94
CA GLY A 370 27.46 -14.26 -6.95
C GLY A 370 28.05 -14.63 -5.60
N SER A 371 29.02 -15.54 -5.60
CA SER A 371 29.82 -15.83 -4.41
C SER A 371 30.44 -14.54 -3.88
N LYS A 372 30.43 -14.35 -2.56
CA LYS A 372 31.14 -13.25 -1.89
C LYS A 372 32.62 -13.33 -2.26
N VAL A 373 33.08 -12.48 -3.20
CA VAL A 373 34.48 -12.40 -3.59
C VAL A 373 35.17 -11.37 -2.69
N GLY A 374 36.06 -11.85 -1.82
CA GLY A 374 36.92 -11.04 -0.96
C GLY A 374 37.31 -11.79 0.30
N GLY A 375 38.24 -12.75 0.17
CA GLY A 375 38.78 -13.50 1.29
C GLY A 375 39.55 -12.63 2.27
N LEU A 376 39.69 -13.18 3.48
CA LEU A 376 40.56 -12.74 4.59
C LEU A 376 39.96 -11.82 5.67
N LEU A 377 38.77 -12.13 6.20
CA LEU A 377 38.51 -11.94 7.63
C LEU A 377 37.67 -13.11 8.16
N LYS A 378 38.36 -14.11 8.71
CA LYS A 378 37.77 -15.09 9.63
C LYS A 378 37.24 -14.33 10.85
N SER A 379 36.15 -14.86 11.40
CA SER A 379 35.61 -14.61 12.74
C SER A 379 35.05 -13.22 13.05
N ILE A 380 33.82 -12.93 12.61
CA ILE A 380 32.81 -12.29 13.48
C ILE A 380 31.44 -12.93 13.17
N LYS A 381 30.86 -13.62 14.17
CA LYS A 381 29.44 -13.97 14.21
C LYS A 381 28.65 -12.64 14.21
N TYR A 382 27.62 -12.51 13.37
CA TYR A 382 26.89 -11.28 12.98
C TYR A 382 27.35 -10.65 11.66
N THR A 383 27.08 -11.34 10.55
CA THR A 383 27.07 -10.72 9.21
C THR A 383 25.69 -10.12 8.94
N ASP A 384 25.67 -8.83 8.62
CA ASP A 384 24.51 -8.04 8.21
C ASP A 384 23.65 -8.75 7.14
N PRO A 385 22.34 -8.99 7.37
CA PRO A 385 21.43 -9.51 6.35
C PRO A 385 21.22 -8.54 5.17
N ASN A 386 21.66 -7.29 5.27
CA ASN A 386 21.68 -6.30 4.19
C ASN A 386 23.02 -6.21 3.43
N ALA A 387 23.99 -7.09 3.69
CA ALA A 387 25.20 -7.16 2.87
C ALA A 387 24.81 -7.43 1.40
N ALA A 388 25.11 -6.48 0.51
CA ALA A 388 24.71 -6.49 -0.90
C ALA A 388 24.92 -7.88 -1.53
N SER A 389 23.82 -8.61 -1.77
CA SER A 389 23.85 -9.78 -2.64
C SER A 389 24.08 -9.29 -4.07
N SER A 390 24.86 -10.04 -4.83
CA SER A 390 25.05 -9.79 -6.26
C SER A 390 24.61 -11.03 -7.02
N TYR A 391 24.16 -10.86 -8.25
CA TYR A 391 23.70 -11.96 -9.10
C TYR A 391 24.43 -11.89 -10.44
N ASN A 392 24.98 -13.02 -10.86
CA ASN A 392 25.42 -13.21 -12.24
C ASN A 392 24.17 -13.55 -13.07
N ILE A 393 23.83 -12.65 -13.98
CA ILE A 393 22.64 -12.75 -14.82
C ILE A 393 23.08 -12.88 -16.27
N GLU A 394 22.52 -13.87 -16.96
CA GLU A 394 22.57 -14.00 -18.41
C GLU A 394 21.12 -13.98 -18.94
N ALA A 395 20.83 -13.03 -19.83
CA ALA A 395 19.53 -12.86 -20.44
C ALA A 395 19.67 -12.55 -21.93
N THR A 396 18.71 -13.01 -22.73
CA THR A 396 18.62 -12.72 -24.16
C THR A 396 17.34 -11.94 -24.40
N LEU A 397 17.45 -10.79 -25.08
CA LEU A 397 16.29 -10.06 -25.57
C LEU A 397 16.20 -10.27 -27.08
N THR A 398 15.01 -10.52 -27.62
CA THR A 398 14.78 -10.74 -29.05
C THR A 398 13.71 -9.77 -29.54
N LEU A 399 14.12 -8.82 -30.38
CA LEU A 399 13.23 -7.85 -31.02
C LEU A 399 12.88 -8.34 -32.42
N ILE A 400 11.59 -8.55 -32.67
CA ILE A 400 11.05 -9.05 -33.93
C ILE A 400 10.19 -7.97 -34.55
N LYS A 401 10.34 -7.73 -35.84
CA LYS A 401 9.48 -6.83 -36.60
C LYS A 401 8.17 -7.54 -36.91
N LEU A 402 7.03 -6.98 -36.49
CA LEU A 402 5.74 -7.65 -36.56
C LEU A 402 5.26 -7.85 -38.01
N ALA A 403 5.64 -6.95 -38.92
CA ALA A 403 5.20 -6.98 -40.31
C ALA A 403 5.69 -8.20 -41.11
N ASP A 404 6.90 -8.68 -40.83
CA ASP A 404 7.57 -9.74 -41.61
C ASP A 404 8.17 -10.86 -40.74
N GLY A 405 8.07 -10.76 -39.41
CA GLY A 405 8.61 -11.74 -38.48
C GLY A 405 10.14 -11.76 -38.41
N SER A 406 10.84 -10.83 -39.06
CA SER A 406 12.31 -10.80 -39.06
C SER A 406 12.87 -10.35 -37.71
N VAL A 407 13.96 -10.98 -37.28
CA VAL A 407 14.68 -10.56 -36.07
C VAL A 407 15.46 -9.29 -36.38
N ARG A 408 15.06 -8.18 -35.76
CA ARG A 408 15.73 -6.88 -35.90
C ARG A 408 16.96 -6.79 -35.00
N SER A 409 16.88 -7.33 -33.79
CA SER A 409 17.98 -7.30 -32.83
C SER A 409 17.84 -8.44 -31.84
N LYS A 410 18.98 -9.00 -31.40
CA LYS A 410 19.02 -10.06 -30.39
C LYS A 410 20.17 -9.88 -29.40
N PRO A 411 20.16 -8.81 -28.56
CA PRO A 411 21.25 -8.58 -27.65
C PRO A 411 21.27 -9.60 -26.52
N ASN A 412 22.47 -10.09 -26.23
CA ASN A 412 22.76 -10.82 -25.01
C ASN A 412 23.20 -9.83 -23.92
N VAL A 413 22.68 -10.04 -22.73
CA VAL A 413 23.08 -9.37 -21.49
C VAL A 413 23.75 -10.43 -20.62
N SER A 414 24.98 -10.18 -20.21
CA SER A 414 25.71 -11.04 -19.29
C SER A 414 26.53 -10.14 -18.37
N GLY A 415 26.34 -10.30 -17.07
CA GLY A 415 27.02 -9.44 -16.11
C GLY A 415 26.71 -9.79 -14.67
N LYS A 416 27.41 -9.11 -13.76
CA LYS A 416 27.18 -9.17 -12.34
C LYS A 416 26.42 -7.91 -11.90
N TYR A 417 25.28 -8.11 -11.26
CA TYR A 417 24.37 -7.04 -10.86
C TYR A 417 24.09 -7.09 -9.36
N ASP A 418 24.24 -5.95 -8.68
CA ASP A 418 24.03 -5.85 -7.24
C ASP A 418 22.54 -5.65 -6.89
N GLY A 419 22.08 -6.29 -5.83
CA GLY A 419 20.74 -6.18 -5.27
C GLY A 419 20.07 -7.51 -4.98
N LYS A 420 18.76 -7.45 -4.67
CA LYS A 420 17.87 -8.63 -4.67
C LYS A 420 17.67 -9.16 -6.10
N PRO A 421 17.23 -10.42 -6.30
CA PRO A 421 17.08 -11.03 -7.63
C PRO A 421 16.36 -10.14 -8.65
N ASP A 422 15.20 -9.58 -8.30
CA ASP A 422 14.40 -8.74 -9.21
C ASP A 422 15.10 -7.41 -9.53
N ALA A 423 15.72 -6.75 -8.55
CA ALA A 423 16.45 -5.51 -8.76
C ALA A 423 17.70 -5.72 -9.64
N ALA A 424 18.37 -6.86 -9.48
CA ALA A 424 19.49 -7.27 -10.32
C ALA A 424 19.01 -7.55 -11.76
N ALA A 425 17.88 -8.25 -11.90
CA ALA A 425 17.26 -8.53 -13.19
C ALA A 425 16.80 -7.27 -13.92
N GLN A 426 16.20 -6.30 -13.22
CA GLN A 426 15.82 -4.99 -13.78
C GLN A 426 17.04 -4.27 -14.39
N LYS A 427 18.16 -4.22 -13.66
CA LYS A 427 19.40 -3.60 -14.16
C LYS A 427 19.94 -4.32 -15.41
N ALA A 428 19.87 -5.65 -15.44
CA ALA A 428 20.24 -6.42 -16.62
C ALA A 428 19.33 -6.10 -17.82
N LEU A 429 18.02 -5.97 -17.59
CA LEU A 429 17.07 -5.56 -18.63
C LEU A 429 17.28 -4.12 -19.10
N ASP A 430 17.77 -3.21 -18.26
CA ASP A 430 18.14 -1.85 -18.68
C ASP A 430 19.33 -1.86 -19.66
N ASP A 431 20.33 -2.71 -19.43
CA ASP A 431 21.43 -2.93 -20.39
C ASP A 431 20.92 -3.46 -21.74
N GLY A 432 19.97 -4.41 -21.69
CA GLY A 432 19.31 -4.93 -22.88
C GLY A 432 18.52 -3.87 -23.61
N SER A 433 17.71 -3.10 -22.89
CA SER A 433 16.83 -2.04 -23.43
C SER A 433 17.63 -0.96 -24.15
N ARG A 434 18.78 -0.54 -23.60
CA ARG A 434 19.69 0.39 -24.28
C ARG A 434 20.18 -0.13 -25.64
N LYS A 435 20.50 -1.43 -25.74
CA LYS A 435 20.92 -2.06 -27.00
C LYS A 435 19.75 -2.18 -27.99
N ILE A 436 18.54 -2.45 -27.51
CA ILE A 436 17.31 -2.49 -28.31
C ILE A 436 17.02 -1.11 -28.91
N LEU A 437 16.99 -0.06 -28.09
CA LEU A 437 16.75 1.31 -28.55
C LEU A 437 17.75 1.76 -29.60
N LYS A 438 19.03 1.40 -29.44
CA LYS A 438 20.07 1.68 -30.44
C LYS A 438 19.87 0.95 -31.77
N ALA A 439 19.18 -0.19 -31.80
CA ALA A 439 18.93 -0.96 -33.03
C ALA A 439 17.67 -0.49 -33.80
N ILE A 440 16.82 0.30 -33.14
CA ILE A 440 15.58 0.86 -33.68
C ILE A 440 15.81 2.26 -34.27
N LYS A 441 16.70 3.05 -33.64
CA LYS A 441 17.28 4.26 -34.24
C LYS A 441 18.23 3.89 -35.38
#